data_AF-X1UU95-F1
#
_entry.id   AF-X1UU95-F1
#
_cell.length_a   1.000
_cell.length_b   1.000
_cell.length_c   1.000
_cell.angle_alpha   90.00
_cell.angle_beta   90.00
_cell.angle_gamma   90.00
#
_symmetry.space_group_name_H-M   'P 1'
#
loop_
_entity.id
_entity.type
_entity.pdbx_description
1 polymer ?
#
loop_
_entity_poly.entity_id
_entity_poly.type
_entity_poly.pdbx_seq_one_letter_code
_entity_poly.pdbx_strand_id
1 'polypeptide(L)'
;TAKVNILMLLLDYYDAENEKLPKINIFLIDALFSDQNKKNLKISLSELYHSFDLVIGNPPWLTYKDIINKAYQIKIRTLSETLGIKPQSQYITHIELAAIFFYAIPITFLKIGGSIFFVLTKSILNGDHCYKFRAFSVFNKI
;
A
#
# COMPACT_ATOMS: atom_id res chain seq x y z
N THR A 1 -10.03 -19.59 7.94
CA THR A 1 -9.34 -18.28 7.97
C THR A 1 -8.91 -18.00 9.38
N ALA A 2 -7.61 -17.76 9.62
CA ALA A 2 -7.14 -17.32 10.93
C ALA A 2 -7.68 -15.91 11.21
N LYS A 3 -8.17 -15.67 12.43
CA LYS A 3 -8.61 -14.36 12.90
C LYS A 3 -7.61 -13.88 13.93
N VAL A 4 -7.03 -12.70 13.71
CA VAL A 4 -6.07 -12.07 14.62
C VAL A 4 -6.67 -10.77 15.14
N ASN A 5 -6.64 -10.59 16.46
CA ASN A 5 -7.04 -9.34 17.08
C ASN A 5 -5.79 -8.48 17.31
N ILE A 6 -5.49 -7.59 16.34
CA ILE A 6 -4.35 -6.69 16.38
C ILE A 6 -4.36 -5.82 17.65
N LEU A 7 -5.53 -5.40 18.11
CA LEU A 7 -5.62 -4.58 19.32
C LEU A 7 -5.14 -5.38 20.53
N MET A 8 -5.58 -6.63 20.70
CA MET A 8 -5.10 -7.48 21.79
C MET A 8 -3.59 -7.73 21.73
N LEU A 9 -3.03 -7.98 20.54
CA LEU A 9 -1.58 -8.16 20.41
C LEU A 9 -0.79 -6.90 20.79
N LEU A 10 -1.31 -5.71 20.45
CA LEU A 10 -0.72 -4.45 20.87
C LEU A 10 -0.86 -4.27 22.38
N LEU A 11 -2.03 -4.55 22.96
CA LEU A 11 -2.24 -4.48 24.40
C LEU A 11 -1.25 -5.39 25.13
N ASP A 12 -1.16 -6.67 24.76
CA ASP A 12 -0.26 -7.64 25.40
C ASP A 12 1.21 -7.20 25.34
N TYR A 13 1.65 -6.63 24.21
CA TYR A 13 3.02 -6.15 24.04
C TYR A 13 3.32 -4.93 24.94
N TYR A 14 2.42 -3.94 24.97
CA TYR A 14 2.65 -2.69 25.71
C TYR A 14 2.36 -2.79 27.21
N ASP A 15 1.39 -3.62 27.61
CA ASP A 15 1.06 -3.86 29.02
C ASP A 15 2.19 -4.61 29.73
N ALA A 16 2.90 -5.49 29.01
CA ALA A 16 4.09 -6.18 29.51
C ALA A 16 5.30 -5.25 29.73
N GLU A 17 5.40 -4.13 29.02
CA GLU A 17 6.58 -3.26 29.07
C GLU A 17 6.42 -2.05 29.99
N ASN A 18 5.22 -1.44 30.16
CA ASN A 18 5.14 -0.09 30.77
C ASN A 18 3.85 0.29 31.54
N GLU A 19 2.89 -0.61 31.78
CA GLU A 19 1.58 -0.33 32.45
C GLU A 19 0.78 0.85 31.86
N LYS A 20 1.17 1.36 30.68
CA LYS A 20 0.55 2.50 29.99
C LYS A 20 0.34 2.19 28.53
N LEU A 21 -0.90 2.30 28.11
CA LEU A 21 -1.28 2.12 26.71
C LEU A 21 -0.75 3.27 25.85
N PRO A 22 -0.22 2.97 24.65
CA PRO A 22 0.15 3.99 23.70
C PRO A 22 -1.11 4.74 23.23
N LYS A 23 -0.93 6.00 22.81
CA LYS A 23 -2.00 6.75 22.15
C LYS A 23 -2.25 6.15 20.77
N ILE A 24 -3.39 5.48 20.60
CA ILE A 24 -3.79 4.88 19.33
C ILE A 24 -4.76 5.81 18.60
N ASN A 25 -4.43 6.17 17.36
CA ASN A 25 -5.34 6.88 16.46
C ASN A 25 -5.69 5.95 15.29
N ILE A 26 -6.98 5.74 15.03
CA ILE A 26 -7.47 4.88 13.94
C ILE A 26 -8.13 5.75 12.88
N PHE A 27 -7.70 5.60 11.64
CA PHE A 27 -8.23 6.32 10.48
C PHE A 27 -8.70 5.32 9.42
N LEU A 28 -9.80 5.64 8.74
CA LEU A 28 -10.25 4.93 7.55
C LEU A 28 -10.03 5.82 6.34
N ILE A 29 -9.06 5.48 5.50
CA ILE A 29 -8.68 6.23 4.31
C ILE A 29 -8.52 5.29 3.11
N ASP A 30 -8.76 5.83 1.91
CA ASP A 30 -8.35 5.16 0.68
C ASP A 30 -6.82 5.27 0.56
N ALA A 31 -6.14 4.13 0.51
CA ALA A 31 -4.68 4.07 0.50
C ALA A 31 -4.05 4.50 -0.83
N LEU A 32 -4.79 4.47 -1.95
CA LEU A 32 -4.28 4.86 -3.27
C LEU A 32 -4.78 6.24 -3.71
N PHE A 33 -6.01 6.59 -3.32
CA PHE A 33 -6.70 7.81 -3.78
C PHE A 33 -7.28 8.61 -2.61
N SER A 34 -6.48 8.79 -1.56
CA SER A 34 -6.82 9.48 -0.31
C SER A 34 -7.44 10.87 -0.52
N ASP A 35 -6.96 11.62 -1.53
CA ASP A 35 -7.43 12.97 -1.83
C ASP A 35 -8.89 13.06 -2.31
N GLN A 36 -9.50 11.95 -2.73
CA GLN A 36 -10.88 11.97 -3.25
C GLN A 36 -11.95 11.84 -2.16
N ASN A 37 -11.57 11.52 -0.92
CA ASN A 37 -12.49 11.29 0.22
C ASN A 37 -12.24 12.26 1.40
N LYS A 38 -11.97 13.55 1.11
CA LYS A 38 -11.65 14.57 2.14
C LYS A 38 -12.77 14.91 3.13
N LYS A 39 -14.02 14.54 2.83
CA LYS A 39 -15.20 15.12 3.52
C LYS A 39 -15.37 14.70 4.99
N ASN A 40 -14.71 13.65 5.48
CA ASN A 40 -14.99 13.07 6.81
C ASN A 40 -13.76 12.85 7.71
N LEU A 41 -12.59 13.40 7.38
CA LEU A 41 -11.38 13.21 8.19
C LEU A 41 -11.22 14.36 9.20
N LYS A 42 -11.09 14.01 10.49
CA LYS A 42 -10.76 14.96 11.57
C LYS A 42 -9.29 15.43 11.53
N ILE A 43 -8.46 14.76 10.73
CA ILE A 43 -7.02 15.04 10.57
C ILE A 43 -6.76 15.55 9.15
N SER A 44 -5.80 16.46 9.00
CA SER A 44 -5.35 16.86 7.67
C SER A 44 -4.57 15.71 7.02
N LEU A 45 -4.93 15.31 5.80
CA LEU A 45 -4.21 14.27 5.04
C LEU A 45 -2.72 14.58 4.88
N SER A 46 -2.36 15.87 4.81
CA SER A 46 -0.97 16.31 4.72
C SER A 46 -0.12 15.91 5.93
N GLU A 47 -0.73 15.74 7.11
CA GLU A 47 -0.04 15.29 8.33
C GLU A 47 0.32 13.80 8.29
N LEU A 48 -0.38 13.04 7.45
CA LEU A 48 -0.13 11.60 7.25
C LEU A 48 0.96 11.37 6.18
N TYR A 49 1.23 12.34 5.32
CA TYR A 49 2.19 12.16 4.24
C TYR A 49 3.62 12.18 4.77
N HIS A 50 4.41 11.19 4.36
CA HIS A 50 5.80 10.99 4.79
C HIS A 50 6.02 11.04 6.31
N SER A 51 5.03 10.63 7.11
CA SER A 51 5.11 10.67 8.58
C SER A 51 5.21 9.29 9.24
N PHE A 52 5.10 8.22 8.46
CA PHE A 52 5.13 6.85 8.99
C PHE A 52 6.55 6.27 8.97
N ASP A 53 6.99 5.78 10.14
CA ASP A 53 8.19 4.96 10.31
C ASP A 53 8.06 3.57 9.68
N LEU A 54 6.85 3.02 9.70
CA LEU A 54 6.58 1.62 9.40
C LEU A 54 5.24 1.50 8.67
N VAL A 55 5.25 0.80 7.53
CA VAL A 55 4.05 0.48 6.76
C VAL A 55 3.95 -1.04 6.61
N ILE A 56 2.89 -1.64 7.14
CA ILE A 56 2.63 -3.07 7.07
C ILE A 56 1.31 -3.29 6.33
N GLY A 57 1.24 -4.30 5.48
CA GLY A 57 0.02 -4.54 4.71
C GLY A 57 -0.05 -5.89 4.00
N ASN A 58 -1.26 -6.30 3.69
CA ASN A 58 -1.54 -7.40 2.79
C ASN A 58 -2.36 -6.85 1.62
N PRO A 59 -1.71 -6.29 0.59
CA PRO A 59 -2.41 -5.68 -0.52
C PRO A 59 -3.20 -6.73 -1.33
N PRO A 60 -4.22 -6.30 -2.10
CA PRO A 60 -5.09 -7.23 -2.82
C PRO A 60 -4.32 -8.02 -3.90
N TRP A 61 -4.53 -9.33 -3.91
CA TRP A 61 -3.95 -10.26 -4.90
C TRP A 61 -4.86 -10.41 -6.12
N LEU A 62 -5.09 -9.28 -6.79
CA LEU A 62 -5.92 -9.19 -7.99
C LEU A 62 -5.08 -8.62 -9.14
N THR A 63 -5.50 -8.93 -10.36
CA THR A 63 -4.94 -8.34 -11.57
C THR A 63 -5.89 -7.31 -12.17
N TYR A 64 -5.38 -6.48 -13.07
CA TYR A 64 -6.12 -5.44 -13.76
C TYR A 64 -7.44 -5.92 -14.36
N LYS A 65 -7.44 -7.10 -15.00
CA LYS A 65 -8.62 -7.70 -15.62
C LYS A 65 -9.70 -8.10 -14.61
N ASP A 66 -9.34 -8.34 -13.35
CA ASP A 66 -10.27 -8.77 -12.30
C ASP A 66 -11.03 -7.57 -11.70
N ILE A 67 -10.64 -6.34 -12.04
CA ILE A 67 -11.34 -5.13 -11.62
C ILE A 67 -12.66 -4.98 -12.40
N ILE A 68 -13.78 -5.08 -11.70
CA ILE A 68 -15.13 -4.92 -12.28
C ILE A 68 -15.45 -3.45 -12.58
N ASN A 69 -15.06 -2.53 -11.69
CA ASN A 69 -15.34 -1.11 -11.85
C ASN A 69 -14.40 -0.48 -12.89
N LYS A 70 -14.93 -0.14 -14.07
CA LYS A 70 -14.16 0.46 -15.18
C LYS A 70 -13.47 1.78 -14.81
N ALA A 71 -14.12 2.63 -14.02
CA ALA A 71 -13.52 3.90 -13.62
C ALA A 71 -12.31 3.69 -12.70
N TYR A 72 -12.42 2.78 -11.73
CA TYR A 72 -11.30 2.40 -10.87
C TYR A 72 -10.20 1.69 -11.67
N GLN A 73 -10.58 0.82 -12.59
CA GLN A 73 -9.65 0.15 -13.50
C GLN A 73 -8.82 1.17 -14.31
N ILE A 74 -9.43 2.23 -14.83
CA ILE A 74 -8.68 3.30 -15.51
C ILE A 74 -7.71 4.01 -14.55
N LYS A 75 -8.17 4.37 -13.34
CA LYS A 75 -7.29 5.01 -12.33
C LYS A 75 -6.07 4.16 -12.00
N ILE A 76 -6.26 2.85 -11.83
CA ILE A 76 -5.19 1.89 -11.57
C ILE A 76 -4.17 1.84 -12.72
N ARG A 77 -4.64 1.86 -13.97
CA ARG A 77 -3.74 1.93 -15.14
C ARG A 77 -2.93 3.22 -15.15
N THR A 78 -3.58 4.37 -14.97
CA THR A 78 -2.90 5.67 -14.94
C THR A 78 -1.90 5.73 -13.79
N LEU A 79 -2.25 5.22 -12.61
CA LEU A 79 -1.33 5.16 -11.48
C LEU A 79 -0.11 4.27 -11.79
N SER A 80 -0.29 3.11 -12.43
CA SER A 80 0.83 2.27 -12.84
C SER A 80 1.78 2.94 -13.84
N GLU A 81 1.26 3.84 -14.68
CA GLU A 81 2.04 4.67 -15.61
C GLU A 81 2.87 5.69 -14.84
N THR A 82 2.25 6.45 -13.94
CA THR A 82 2.92 7.45 -13.09
C THR A 82 4.01 6.83 -12.21
N LEU A 83 3.77 5.62 -11.70
CA LEU A 83 4.74 4.86 -10.90
C LEU A 83 5.88 4.25 -11.75
N GLY A 84 5.78 4.30 -13.09
CA GLY A 84 6.78 3.75 -14.00
C GLY A 84 6.82 2.22 -14.05
N ILE A 85 5.89 1.53 -13.39
CA ILE A 85 5.82 0.06 -13.31
C ILE A 85 4.86 -0.55 -14.33
N LYS A 86 4.17 0.26 -15.14
CA LYS A 86 3.31 -0.25 -16.20
C LYS A 86 4.09 -1.17 -17.16
N PRO A 87 3.65 -2.43 -17.34
CA PRO A 87 4.27 -3.36 -18.27
C PRO A 87 3.96 -2.99 -19.72
N GLN A 88 4.63 -3.66 -20.67
CA GLN A 88 4.39 -3.46 -22.10
C GLN A 88 2.93 -3.76 -22.49
N SER A 89 2.50 -3.24 -23.65
CA SER A 89 1.10 -3.27 -24.10
C SER A 89 0.43 -4.64 -23.98
N GLN A 90 1.15 -5.71 -24.35
CA GLN A 90 0.65 -7.09 -24.31
C GLN A 90 0.35 -7.64 -22.90
N TYR A 91 0.87 -7.00 -21.84
CA TYR A 91 0.73 -7.45 -20.45
C TYR A 91 -0.09 -6.51 -19.57
N ILE A 92 -0.78 -5.52 -20.16
CA ILE A 92 -1.57 -4.54 -19.39
C ILE A 92 -2.65 -5.22 -18.53
N THR A 93 -3.27 -6.28 -19.04
CA THR A 93 -4.28 -7.06 -18.30
C THR A 93 -3.73 -7.79 -17.08
N HIS A 94 -2.41 -7.97 -17.01
CA HIS A 94 -1.69 -8.67 -15.94
C HIS A 94 -1.06 -7.73 -14.92
N ILE A 95 -1.34 -6.42 -14.96
CA ILE A 95 -0.89 -5.51 -13.91
C ILE A 95 -1.41 -6.01 -12.56
N GLU A 96 -0.49 -6.30 -11.64
CA GLU A 96 -0.83 -6.76 -10.29
C GLU A 96 -1.12 -5.56 -9.39
N LEU A 97 -2.27 -5.56 -8.71
CA LEU A 97 -2.62 -4.49 -7.79
C LEU A 97 -1.67 -4.47 -6.59
N ALA A 98 -1.23 -5.63 -6.11
CA ALA A 98 -0.25 -5.72 -5.05
C ALA A 98 1.05 -4.95 -5.35
N ALA A 99 1.52 -4.99 -6.61
CA ALA A 99 2.68 -4.21 -7.06
C ALA A 99 2.41 -2.69 -7.03
N ILE A 100 1.20 -2.26 -7.39
CA ILE A 100 0.80 -0.85 -7.32
C ILE A 100 0.75 -0.36 -5.88
N PHE A 101 0.12 -1.12 -4.98
CA PHE A 101 0.05 -0.78 -3.56
C PHE A 101 1.45 -0.68 -2.95
N PHE A 102 2.34 -1.61 -3.29
CA PHE A 102 3.73 -1.63 -2.81
C PHE A 102 4.53 -0.39 -3.23
N TYR A 103 4.22 0.20 -4.38
CA TYR A 103 4.89 1.43 -4.82
C TYR A 103 4.18 2.68 -4.30
N ALA A 104 2.85 2.75 -4.42
CA ALA A 104 2.08 3.96 -4.12
C ALA A 104 2.10 4.29 -2.62
N ILE A 105 1.89 3.31 -1.74
CA ILE A 105 1.74 3.57 -0.31
C ILE A 105 3.05 4.14 0.29
N PRO A 106 4.23 3.56 0.02
CA PRO A 106 5.46 4.13 0.57
C PRO A 106 5.76 5.53 0.05
N ILE A 107 5.53 5.79 -1.24
CA ILE A 107 5.68 7.14 -1.81
C ILE A 107 4.82 8.16 -1.07
N THR A 108 3.60 7.80 -0.69
CA THR A 108 2.66 8.74 -0.08
C THR A 108 2.89 8.89 1.43
N PHE A 109 3.12 7.80 2.14
CA PHE A 109 3.03 7.78 3.60
C PHE A 109 4.35 7.52 4.32
N LEU A 110 5.29 6.80 3.69
CA LEU A 110 6.53 6.41 4.36
C LEU A 110 7.51 7.57 4.41
N LYS A 111 8.13 7.79 5.57
CA LYS A 111 9.21 8.76 5.69
C LYS A 111 10.53 8.19 5.17
N ILE A 112 11.50 9.08 4.93
CA ILE A 112 12.87 8.69 4.55
C ILE A 112 13.47 7.81 5.66
N GLY A 113 14.01 6.65 5.28
CA GLY A 113 14.56 5.66 6.21
C GLY A 113 13.51 4.78 6.92
N GLY A 114 12.22 4.94 6.61
CA GLY A 114 11.17 4.05 7.10
C GLY A 114 11.23 2.65 6.48
N SER A 115 10.48 1.71 7.06
CA SER A 115 10.43 0.31 6.64
C SER A 115 9.06 -0.11 6.13
N ILE A 116 9.04 -1.06 5.19
CA ILE A 116 7.82 -1.63 4.59
C ILE A 116 7.79 -3.14 4.75
N PHE A 117 6.63 -3.70 5.11
CA PHE A 117 6.43 -5.14 5.27
C PHE A 117 5.12 -5.57 4.62
N PHE A 118 5.19 -6.00 3.36
CA PHE A 118 4.01 -6.44 2.60
C PHE A 118 4.00 -7.93 2.34
N VAL A 119 2.81 -8.54 2.47
CA VAL A 119 2.57 -9.91 2.01
C VAL A 119 2.20 -9.87 0.53
N LEU A 120 3.05 -10.44 -0.30
CA LEU A 120 2.94 -10.40 -1.76
C LEU A 120 2.78 -11.79 -2.37
N THR A 121 2.16 -11.86 -3.53
CA THR A 121 2.05 -13.08 -4.33
C THR A 121 3.41 -13.50 -4.90
N LYS A 122 3.64 -14.81 -5.02
CA LYS A 122 4.85 -15.36 -5.64
C LYS A 122 5.05 -14.90 -7.08
N SER A 123 3.96 -14.60 -7.81
CA SER A 123 4.00 -14.14 -9.20
C SER A 123 4.81 -12.86 -9.38
N ILE A 124 4.88 -12.00 -8.37
CA ILE A 124 5.64 -10.76 -8.41
C ILE A 124 7.15 -11.02 -8.57
N LEU A 125 7.66 -12.11 -7.98
CA LEU A 125 9.08 -12.46 -8.05
C LEU A 125 9.49 -13.03 -9.40
N ASN A 126 8.59 -13.75 -10.08
CA ASN A 126 8.98 -14.55 -11.25
C ASN A 126 8.28 -14.14 -12.55
N GLY A 127 7.19 -13.39 -12.50
CA GLY A 127 6.39 -13.03 -13.67
C GLY A 127 7.06 -11.99 -14.56
N ASP A 128 7.01 -12.18 -15.88
CA ASP A 128 7.57 -11.24 -16.85
C ASP A 128 6.90 -9.86 -16.80
N HIS A 129 5.60 -9.83 -16.52
CA HIS A 129 4.83 -8.59 -16.33
C HIS A 129 5.29 -7.78 -15.11
N CYS A 130 5.96 -8.41 -14.15
CA CYS A 130 6.51 -7.76 -12.95
C CYS A 130 7.98 -7.35 -13.10
N TYR A 131 8.58 -7.44 -14.29
CA TYR A 131 9.99 -7.07 -14.51
C TYR A 131 10.30 -5.65 -14.02
N LYS A 132 9.47 -4.66 -14.38
CA LYS A 132 9.68 -3.27 -13.96
C LYS A 132 9.46 -3.05 -12.47
N PHE A 133 8.56 -3.81 -11.86
CA PHE A 133 8.36 -3.79 -10.41
C PHE A 133 9.61 -4.27 -9.67
N ARG A 134 10.26 -5.34 -10.15
CA ARG A 134 11.47 -5.90 -9.50
C ARG A 134 12.70 -5.02 -9.62
N ALA A 135 12.66 -3.98 -10.44
CA ALA A 135 13.73 -2.99 -10.51
C ALA A 135 13.76 -2.08 -9.27
N PHE A 136 12.70 -2.06 -8.45
CA PHE A 136 12.60 -1.27 -7.21
C PHE A 136 12.95 0.22 -7.40
N SER A 137 12.74 0.74 -8.62
CA SER A 137 13.19 2.07 -9.04
C SER A 137 12.63 3.23 -8.22
N VAL A 138 11.55 3.00 -7.49
CA VAL A 138 10.94 4.01 -6.63
C VAL A 138 11.76 4.31 -5.39
N PHE A 139 12.42 3.30 -4.81
CA PHE A 139 13.23 3.46 -3.59
C PHE A 139 14.55 4.18 -3.85
N ASN A 140 14.89 4.42 -5.12
CA ASN A 140 15.99 5.33 -5.47
C ASN A 140 15.60 6.81 -5.32
N LYS A 141 14.30 7.11 -5.13
CA LYS A 141 13.74 8.46 -5.08
C LYS A 141 13.22 8.85 -3.70
N ILE A 142 13.20 7.92 -2.75
CA ILE A 142 12.68 8.08 -1.38
C ILE A 142 13.87 7.94 -0.42
#